data_AF-A0A939X763-F1
#
_entry.id   AF-A0A939X763-F1
#
_cell.length_a   1.000
_cell.length_b   1.000
_cell.length_c   1.000
_cell.angle_alpha   90.00
_cell.angle_beta   90.00
_cell.angle_gamma   90.00
#
_symmetry.space_group_name_H-M   'P 1'
#
loop_
_entity.id
_entity.type
_entity.pdbx_description
1 polymer ?
#
loop_
_entity_poly.entity_id
_entity_poly.type
_entity_poly.pdbx_seq_one_letter_code
_entity_poly.pdbx_strand_id
1 'polypeptide(L)'
;MGIFDRRKEADKEKAGSPLWVNAYVPSYNFDSDKNGNPAGSFTLNEGVATRLLKKPNEFYPETPRFLLVFLSTTDKKIIGMLPYDKALKALEPYQLDETKEEVIIRPLSYSELTGVLKG
;
A
#
# COMPACT_ATOMS: atom_id res chain seq x y z
N MET A 1 -11.60 -19.16 26.12
CA MET A 1 -10.87 -18.80 24.87
C MET A 1 -11.60 -17.63 24.24
N GLY A 2 -10.92 -16.48 24.19
CA GLY A 2 -11.56 -15.18 23.97
C GLY A 2 -11.82 -14.87 22.50
N ILE A 3 -12.70 -13.91 22.24
CA ILE A 3 -13.01 -13.37 20.90
C ILE A 3 -11.74 -12.79 20.22
N PHE A 4 -10.69 -12.53 21.01
CA PHE A 4 -9.38 -12.09 20.54
C PHE A 4 -8.52 -13.21 19.92
N ASP A 5 -8.61 -14.45 20.39
CA ASP A 5 -7.89 -15.59 19.79
C ASP A 5 -8.43 -15.92 18.40
N ARG A 6 -9.76 -15.96 18.25
CA ARG A 6 -10.41 -16.19 16.95
C ARG A 6 -10.01 -15.21 15.85
N ARG A 7 -9.77 -13.94 16.19
CA ARG A 7 -9.32 -12.94 15.21
C ARG A 7 -7.87 -13.17 14.77
N LYS A 8 -6.98 -13.52 15.72
CA LYS A 8 -5.59 -13.86 15.39
C LYS A 8 -5.48 -15.14 14.56
N GLU A 9 -6.33 -16.14 14.81
CA GLU A 9 -6.39 -17.36 13.99
C GLU A 9 -6.88 -17.04 12.57
N ALA A 10 -7.93 -16.21 12.42
CA ALA A 10 -8.43 -15.80 11.11
C ALA A 10 -7.40 -15.01 10.29
N ASP A 11 -6.65 -14.08 10.90
CA ASP A 11 -5.54 -13.38 10.23
C ASP A 11 -4.42 -14.34 9.79
N LYS A 12 -4.11 -15.36 10.60
CA LYS A 12 -3.11 -16.39 10.25
C LYS A 12 -3.57 -17.29 9.10
N GLU A 13 -4.84 -17.69 9.08
CA GLU A 13 -5.41 -18.47 7.97
C GLU A 13 -5.43 -17.66 6.67
N LYS A 14 -5.78 -16.38 6.74
CA LYS A 14 -5.73 -15.46 5.58
C LYS A 14 -4.31 -15.28 5.05
N ALA A 15 -3.33 -15.11 5.92
CA ALA A 15 -1.92 -14.94 5.55
C ALA A 15 -1.37 -16.13 4.74
N GLY A 16 -1.92 -17.33 4.91
CA GLY A 16 -1.57 -18.53 4.14
C GLY A 16 -2.30 -18.70 2.81
N SER A 17 -3.29 -17.85 2.50
CA SER A 17 -4.06 -17.96 1.26
C SER A 17 -3.23 -17.55 0.02
N PRO A 18 -3.53 -18.10 -1.17
CA PRO A 18 -2.82 -17.74 -2.40
C PRO A 18 -2.84 -16.24 -2.71
N LEU A 19 -3.89 -15.53 -2.30
CA LEU A 19 -3.99 -14.08 -2.48
C LEU A 19 -2.89 -13.33 -1.71
N TRP A 20 -2.73 -13.65 -0.42
CA TRP A 20 -1.77 -12.98 0.47
C TRP A 20 -0.32 -13.38 0.18
N VAL A 21 -0.09 -14.64 -0.21
CA VAL A 21 1.24 -15.15 -0.56
C VAL A 21 1.75 -14.55 -1.89
N ASN A 22 0.86 -14.36 -2.87
CA ASN A 22 1.24 -13.88 -4.20
C ASN A 22 1.20 -12.36 -4.36
N ALA A 23 0.53 -11.63 -3.45
CA ALA A 23 0.49 -10.18 -3.52
C ALA A 23 1.87 -9.58 -3.22
N TYR A 24 2.25 -8.60 -4.03
CA TYR A 24 3.53 -7.92 -3.94
C TYR A 24 3.64 -7.11 -2.64
N VAL A 25 4.78 -7.22 -1.97
CA VAL A 25 5.11 -6.40 -0.79
C VAL A 25 6.10 -5.33 -1.24
N PRO A 26 5.71 -4.05 -1.23
CA PRO A 26 6.58 -2.96 -1.66
C PRO A 26 7.70 -2.74 -0.64
N SER A 27 8.91 -2.54 -1.14
CA SER A 27 10.05 -2.18 -0.29
C SER A 27 9.89 -0.76 0.27
N TYR A 28 10.25 -0.60 1.54
CA TYR A 28 10.38 0.70 2.17
C TYR A 28 11.59 1.45 1.59
N ASN A 29 11.38 2.69 1.18
CA ASN A 29 12.43 3.61 0.75
C ASN A 29 12.36 4.88 1.59
N PHE A 30 13.51 5.48 1.91
CA PHE A 30 13.59 6.74 2.62
C PHE A 30 14.43 7.72 1.82
N ASP A 31 13.82 8.80 1.34
CA ASP A 31 14.48 9.79 0.50
C ASP A 31 13.92 11.20 0.77
N SER A 32 14.45 12.22 0.09
CA SER A 32 13.92 13.58 0.15
C SER A 32 12.88 13.77 -0.95
N ASP A 33 11.76 14.43 -0.63
CA ASP A 33 10.85 14.88 -1.68
C ASP A 33 11.48 15.95 -2.58
N LYS A 34 10.74 16.38 -3.60
CA LYS A 34 11.16 17.44 -4.52
C LYS A 34 11.49 18.78 -3.85
N ASN A 35 11.10 18.98 -2.59
CA ASN A 35 11.34 20.19 -1.80
C ASN A 35 12.44 19.97 -0.74
N GLY A 36 13.16 18.85 -0.77
CA GLY A 36 14.23 18.53 0.18
C GLY A 36 13.74 18.04 1.55
N ASN A 37 12.45 17.74 1.69
CA ASN A 37 11.91 17.26 2.97
C ASN A 37 12.01 15.73 3.03
N PRO A 38 12.53 15.13 4.12
CA PRO A 38 12.62 13.68 4.26
C PRO A 38 11.24 13.02 4.25
N ALA A 39 11.12 11.88 3.58
CA ALA A 39 9.91 11.08 3.51
C ALA A 39 10.22 9.59 3.32
N GLY A 40 9.48 8.75 4.03
CA GLY A 40 9.35 7.33 3.68
C GLY A 40 8.45 7.18 2.45
N SER A 41 8.70 6.19 1.62
CA SER A 41 7.86 5.89 0.48
C SER A 41 7.74 4.40 0.20
N PHE A 42 6.58 4.04 -0.35
CA PHE A 42 6.28 2.73 -0.89
C PHE A 42 5.79 2.90 -2.32
N THR A 43 6.02 1.90 -3.17
CA THR A 43 5.61 1.96 -4.58
C THR A 43 4.41 1.06 -4.83
N LEU A 44 3.38 1.63 -5.46
CA LEU A 44 2.25 0.89 -6.02
C LEU A 44 2.48 0.72 -7.54
N ASN A 45 2.65 -0.52 -7.98
CA ASN A 45 2.95 -0.86 -9.37
C ASN A 45 1.68 -1.18 -10.16
N GLU A 46 1.59 -0.63 -11.37
CA GLU A 46 0.53 -0.98 -12.33
C GLU A 46 0.46 -2.48 -12.61
N GLY A 47 -0.75 -3.02 -12.59
CA GLY A 47 -1.03 -4.42 -12.94
C GLY A 47 -0.63 -5.44 -11.87
N VAL A 48 -0.20 -5.01 -10.69
CA VAL A 48 0.27 -5.92 -9.62
C VAL A 48 -0.57 -5.76 -8.36
N ALA A 49 -1.12 -6.86 -7.85
CA ALA A 49 -1.78 -6.88 -6.55
C ALA A 49 -0.76 -6.55 -5.46
N THR A 50 -1.05 -5.58 -4.60
CA THR A 50 -0.05 -5.02 -3.69
C THR A 50 -0.57 -4.98 -2.25
N ARG A 51 0.27 -5.43 -1.31
CA ARG A 51 0.05 -5.33 0.13
C ARG A 51 0.57 -3.99 0.64
N LEU A 52 -0.29 -3.21 1.27
CA LEU A 52 0.05 -1.91 1.84
C LEU A 52 -0.18 -1.93 3.35
N LEU A 53 0.76 -1.37 4.12
CA LEU A 53 0.60 -1.16 5.56
C LEU A 53 -0.49 -0.12 5.81
N LYS A 54 -1.47 -0.40 6.67
CA LYS A 54 -2.51 0.59 7.00
C LYS A 54 -1.95 1.77 7.81
N LYS A 55 -0.88 1.51 8.57
CA LYS A 55 -0.22 2.46 9.46
C LYS A 55 1.30 2.29 9.44
N PRO A 56 2.00 2.80 8.41
CA PRO A 56 3.43 2.60 8.28
C PRO A 56 4.26 3.21 9.42
N ASN A 57 3.73 4.23 10.12
CA ASN A 57 4.36 4.83 11.29
C ASN A 57 4.50 3.88 12.50
N GLU A 58 3.67 2.84 12.59
CA GLU A 58 3.81 1.82 13.65
C GLU A 58 5.02 0.89 13.39
N PHE A 59 5.49 0.81 12.14
CA PHE A 59 6.62 -0.02 11.70
C PHE A 59 7.91 0.80 11.51
N TYR A 60 7.76 2.08 11.15
CA TYR A 60 8.87 3.00 10.89
C TYR A 60 8.69 4.30 11.71
N PRO A 61 8.86 4.26 13.04
CA PRO A 61 8.51 5.37 13.94
C PRO A 61 9.38 6.62 13.74
N GLU A 62 10.61 6.44 13.27
CA GLU A 62 11.58 7.54 13.01
C GLU A 62 11.25 8.33 11.73
N THR A 63 10.26 7.88 10.95
CA THR A 63 9.93 8.48 9.65
C THR A 63 8.86 9.56 9.82
N PRO A 64 9.16 10.83 9.49
CA PRO A 64 8.27 11.94 9.80
C PRO A 64 6.98 11.94 8.96
N ARG A 65 7.03 11.37 7.76
CA ARG A 65 5.89 11.30 6.83
C ARG A 65 6.10 10.23 5.79
N PHE A 66 5.00 9.75 5.21
CA PHE A 66 4.98 8.70 4.20
C PHE A 66 4.28 9.15 2.93
N LEU A 67 4.81 8.69 1.79
CA LEU A 67 4.23 8.88 0.47
C LEU A 67 3.95 7.53 -0.17
N LEU A 68 2.88 7.46 -0.96
CA LEU A 68 2.69 6.36 -1.91
C LEU A 68 3.05 6.87 -3.30
N VAL A 69 4.00 6.18 -3.94
CA VAL A 69 4.50 6.47 -5.28
C VAL A 69 3.80 5.55 -6.27
N PHE A 70 3.23 6.14 -7.33
CA PHE A 70 2.48 5.41 -8.35
C PHE A 70 3.38 5.20 -9.56
N LEU A 71 3.75 3.95 -9.83
CA LEU A 71 4.61 3.56 -10.95
C LEU A 71 3.76 2.93 -12.05
N SER A 72 3.79 3.53 -13.24
CA SER A 72 3.23 2.93 -14.43
C SER A 72 4.26 2.03 -15.11
N THR A 73 3.88 0.77 -15.34
CA THR A 73 4.65 -0.17 -16.15
C THR A 73 4.41 0.05 -17.64
N THR A 74 3.23 0.55 -18.01
CA THR A 74 2.89 1.00 -19.36
C THR A 74 3.81 2.13 -19.83
N ASP A 75 3.95 3.18 -19.01
CA ASP A 75 4.79 4.35 -19.31
C ASP A 75 6.24 4.22 -18.81
N LYS A 76 6.56 3.14 -18.09
CA LYS A 76 7.87 2.87 -17.46
C LYS A 76 8.40 4.04 -16.61
N LYS A 77 7.51 4.74 -15.89
CA LYS A 77 7.85 5.93 -15.10
C LYS A 77 6.93 6.11 -13.90
N ILE A 78 7.37 6.93 -12.95
CA ILE A 78 6.53 7.43 -11.86
C ILE A 78 5.52 8.41 -12.47
N ILE A 79 4.23 8.14 -12.27
CA ILE A 79 3.14 8.97 -12.78
C ILE A 79 2.56 9.92 -11.72
N GLY A 80 2.88 9.70 -10.45
CA GLY A 80 2.50 10.59 -9.37
C GLY A 80 2.91 10.08 -8.00
N MET A 81 2.69 10.92 -6.99
CA MET A 81 2.88 10.59 -5.59
C MET A 81 1.82 11.29 -4.76
N LEU A 82 1.33 10.64 -3.71
CA LEU A 82 0.36 11.20 -2.77
C LEU A 82 0.84 10.98 -1.33
N PRO A 83 0.43 11.84 -0.38
CA PRO A 83 0.47 11.50 1.04
C PRO A 83 -0.18 10.13 1.26
N TYR A 84 0.49 9.28 2.04
CA TYR A 84 0.14 7.87 2.14
C TYR A 84 -1.29 7.64 2.69
N ASP A 85 -1.72 8.45 3.65
CA ASP A 85 -3.07 8.47 4.20
C ASP A 85 -4.14 8.81 3.15
N LYS A 86 -3.88 9.84 2.33
CA LYS A 86 -4.76 10.20 1.21
C LYS A 86 -4.82 9.10 0.15
N ALA A 87 -3.67 8.49 -0.14
CA ALA A 87 -3.58 7.40 -1.09
C ALA A 87 -4.40 6.18 -0.62
N LEU A 88 -4.26 5.76 0.65
CA LEU A 88 -5.05 4.65 1.20
C LEU A 88 -6.54 4.92 1.10
N LYS A 89 -7.00 6.13 1.44
CA LYS A 89 -8.40 6.51 1.33
C LYS A 89 -8.91 6.44 -0.12
N ALA A 90 -8.13 6.95 -1.07
CA ALA A 90 -8.48 6.88 -2.48
C ALA A 90 -8.47 5.44 -3.02
N LEU A 91 -7.76 4.52 -2.34
CA LEU A 91 -7.63 3.12 -2.73
C LEU A 91 -8.68 2.18 -2.10
N GLU A 92 -9.50 2.65 -1.14
CA GLU A 92 -10.56 1.85 -0.49
C GLU A 92 -11.46 1.09 -1.49
N PRO A 93 -11.92 1.69 -2.62
CA PRO A 93 -12.76 0.98 -3.60
C PRO A 93 -12.07 -0.18 -4.32
N TYR A 94 -10.75 -0.29 -4.21
CA TYR A 94 -9.91 -1.26 -4.91
C TYR A 94 -9.35 -2.35 -3.98
N GLN A 95 -9.79 -2.36 -2.72
CA GLN A 95 -9.40 -3.34 -1.73
C GLN A 95 -9.99 -4.72 -2.03
N LEU A 96 -9.15 -5.77 -1.96
CA LEU A 96 -9.56 -7.17 -2.08
C LEU A 96 -9.79 -7.82 -0.72
N ASP A 97 -8.88 -7.56 0.22
CA ASP A 97 -8.92 -8.12 1.57
C ASP A 97 -8.09 -7.24 2.52
N GLU A 98 -8.27 -7.44 3.81
CA GLU A 98 -7.48 -6.78 4.85
C GLU A 98 -7.22 -7.69 6.05
N THR A 99 -6.11 -7.38 6.70
CA THR A 99 -5.78 -7.80 8.06
C THR A 99 -5.89 -6.57 8.98
N LYS A 100 -5.53 -6.75 10.25
CA LYS A 100 -5.37 -5.63 11.17
C LYS A 100 -4.33 -4.60 10.69
N GLU A 101 -3.25 -5.07 10.06
CA GLU A 101 -2.04 -4.28 9.79
C GLU A 101 -1.89 -3.90 8.32
N GLU A 102 -2.43 -4.71 7.42
CA GLU A 102 -2.23 -4.58 5.98
C GLU A 102 -3.55 -4.61 5.22
N VAL A 103 -3.53 -4.06 4.01
CA VAL A 103 -4.59 -4.14 3.03
C VAL A 103 -4.03 -4.64 1.71
N ILE A 104 -4.77 -5.49 1.00
CA ILE A 104 -4.45 -5.88 -0.37
C ILE A 104 -5.25 -5.02 -1.33
N ILE A 105 -4.54 -4.28 -2.17
CA ILE A 105 -5.11 -3.57 -3.31
C ILE A 105 -5.00 -4.47 -4.53
N ARG A 106 -6.10 -4.59 -5.28
CA ARG A 106 -6.10 -5.36 -6.54
C ARG A 106 -5.14 -4.75 -7.57
N PRO A 107 -4.75 -5.53 -8.61
CA PRO A 107 -4.09 -4.94 -9.78
C PRO A 107 -4.91 -3.77 -10.33
N LEU A 108 -4.26 -2.62 -10.45
CA LEU A 108 -4.83 -1.41 -11.06
C LEU A 108 -4.25 -1.20 -12.44
N SER A 109 -5.12 -0.85 -13.38
CA SER A 109 -4.73 -0.38 -14.71
C SER A 109 -4.17 1.04 -14.67
N TYR A 110 -3.46 1.45 -15.73
CA TYR A 110 -3.02 2.84 -15.92
C TYR A 110 -4.15 3.87 -15.67
N SER A 111 -5.32 3.65 -16.28
CA SER A 111 -6.46 4.57 -16.15
C SER A 111 -6.97 4.69 -14.70
N GLU A 112 -6.88 3.61 -13.92
CA GLU A 112 -7.28 3.61 -12.52
C GLU A 112 -6.23 4.29 -11.64
N LEU A 113 -4.94 4.03 -11.85
CA LEU A 113 -3.88 4.74 -11.13
C LEU A 113 -3.94 6.25 -11.38
N THR A 114 -4.15 6.65 -12.63
CA THR A 114 -4.31 8.07 -12.98
C THR A 114 -5.62 8.66 -12.45
N GLY A 115 -6.68 7.86 -12.31
CA GLY A 115 -7.91 8.24 -11.63
C GLY A 115 -7.68 8.52 -10.15
N VAL A 116 -6.96 7.65 -9.45
CA VAL A 116 -6.59 7.82 -8.03
C VAL A 116 -5.79 9.10 -7.81
N LEU A 117 -4.88 9.45 -8.72
CA LEU A 117 -4.08 10.67 -8.64
C LEU A 117 -4.85 11.98 -8.87
N LYS A 118 -6.07 11.91 -9.41
CA LYS A 118 -6.92 13.07 -9.73
C LYS A 118 -7.99 13.37 -8.67
N GLY A 119 -8.25 12.43 -7.76
CA GLY A 119 -9.20 12.55 -6.65
C GLY A 119 -8.57 13.13 -5.38
#